data_AF-A0A9Q3H6R3-F1
#
_entry.id   AF-A0A9Q3H6R3-F1
#
_cell.length_a   1.000
_cell.length_b   1.000
_cell.length_c   1.000
_cell.angle_alpha   90.00
_cell.angle_beta   90.00
_cell.angle_gamma   90.00
#
_symmetry.space_group_name_H-M   'P 1'
#
loop_
_entity.id
_entity.type
_entity.pdbx_description
1 polymer ?
#
loop_
_entity_poly.entity_id
_entity_poly.type
_entity_poly.pdbx_seq_one_letter_code
_entity_poly.pdbx_strand_id
1 'polypeptide(L)'
;MKRDLLSLACRHHILELIIESVFNALMGASSGPNIKIFQRFSEKWNEIDVEKYESGIIEDTVASKLNPQKYVLVKFINDQLATFQPRDDYKELLQLSLIFLGDETAKDFKIRRPGALHRARWMAKLIYSLKIFLFRSQFKLTARELSALEAFNVFVIQVYIKYWYTASSGELAPYNDLNLLKELDNYK
;
A
#
# COMPACT_ATOMS: atom_id res chain seq x y z
N MET A 1 24.44 14.42 33.73
CA MET A 1 24.06 15.18 32.53
C MET A 1 23.10 14.32 31.71
N LYS A 2 21.78 14.45 31.90
CA LYS A 2 20.78 13.84 31.00
C LYS A 2 20.81 14.68 29.73
N ARG A 3 21.31 14.12 28.63
CA ARG A 3 21.15 14.75 27.31
C ARG A 3 19.76 14.37 26.83
N ASP A 4 18.88 15.36 26.70
CA ASP A 4 17.63 15.18 25.96
C ASP A 4 18.01 14.96 24.50
N LEU A 5 17.99 13.70 24.08
CA LEU A 5 18.11 13.34 22.68
C LEU A 5 16.83 13.79 21.99
N LEU A 6 16.93 14.77 21.10
CA LEU A 6 15.88 15.05 20.14
C LEU A 6 15.75 13.81 19.25
N SER A 7 14.80 12.94 19.58
CA SER A 7 14.42 11.80 18.75
C SER A 7 13.71 12.33 17.49
N LEU A 8 14.49 12.78 16.52
CA LEU A 8 13.98 13.08 15.18
C LEU A 8 13.74 11.74 14.48
N ALA A 9 12.49 11.28 14.50
CA ALA A 9 12.05 10.15 13.70
C ALA A 9 12.44 10.39 12.23
N CYS A 10 13.03 9.40 11.57
CA CYS A 10 13.27 9.51 10.14
C CYS A 10 11.92 9.52 9.39
N ARG A 11 11.88 10.12 8.19
CA ARG A 11 10.63 10.21 7.40
C ARG A 11 10.01 8.84 7.11
N HIS A 12 10.83 7.83 6.84
CA HIS A 12 10.35 6.44 6.72
C HIS A 12 9.65 5.99 8.01
N HIS A 13 10.21 6.26 9.19
CA HIS A 13 9.57 5.90 10.46
C HIS A 13 8.24 6.65 10.67
N ILE A 14 8.17 7.94 10.32
CA ILE A 14 6.90 8.70 10.36
C ILE A 14 5.85 8.06 9.45
N LEU A 15 6.23 7.69 8.22
CA LEU A 15 5.34 7.02 7.28
C LEU A 15 4.90 5.64 7.77
N GLU A 16 5.78 4.88 8.43
CA GLU A 16 5.42 3.61 9.09
C GLU A 16 4.34 3.82 10.17
N LEU A 17 4.43 4.90 10.96
CA LEU A 17 3.43 5.24 11.98
C LEU A 17 2.09 5.67 11.36
N ILE A 18 2.13 6.44 10.27
CA ILE A 18 0.93 6.86 9.54
C ILE A 18 0.20 5.64 9.00
N ILE A 19 0.89 4.75 8.28
CA ILE A 19 0.23 3.58 7.68
C ILE A 19 -0.29 2.60 8.74
N GLU A 20 0.42 2.45 9.86
CA GLU A 20 -0.06 1.66 11.00
C GLU A 20 -1.36 2.24 11.56
N SER A 21 -1.43 3.56 11.72
CA SER A 21 -2.60 4.25 12.26
C SER A 21 -3.80 4.13 11.32
N VAL A 22 -3.60 4.35 10.01
CA VAL A 22 -4.65 4.21 8.99
C VAL A 22 -5.15 2.77 8.93
N PHE A 23 -4.23 1.79 8.94
CA PHE A 23 -4.61 0.37 8.92
C PHE A 23 -5.46 0.00 10.15
N ASN A 24 -5.03 0.40 11.35
CA ASN A 24 -5.74 0.10 12.59
C ASN A 24 -7.10 0.82 12.68
N ALA A 25 -7.21 2.03 12.13
CA ALA A 25 -8.48 2.75 12.06
C ALA A 25 -9.52 2.03 11.18
N LEU A 26 -9.09 1.47 10.05
CA LEU A 26 -9.99 0.79 9.09
C LEU A 26 -10.26 -0.67 9.46
N MET A 27 -9.21 -1.43 9.77
CA MET A 27 -9.29 -2.87 10.01
C MET A 27 -9.60 -3.24 11.47
N GLY A 28 -9.49 -2.25 12.37
CA GLY A 28 -9.59 -2.44 13.81
C GLY A 28 -8.26 -2.90 14.44
N ALA A 29 -8.05 -2.52 15.70
CA ALA A 29 -6.87 -2.94 16.45
C ALA A 29 -6.89 -4.46 16.68
N SER A 30 -5.77 -5.12 16.36
CA SER A 30 -5.55 -6.53 16.70
C SER A 30 -4.69 -6.66 17.96
N SER A 31 -5.03 -7.57 18.86
CA SER A 31 -4.23 -7.91 20.04
C SER A 31 -3.30 -9.12 19.79
N GLY A 32 -3.47 -9.83 18.67
CA GLY A 32 -2.67 -11.01 18.33
C GLY A 32 -1.35 -10.70 17.61
N PRO A 33 -0.41 -11.66 17.55
CA PRO A 33 0.85 -11.52 16.83
C PRO A 33 0.69 -11.53 15.30
N ASN A 34 -0.40 -12.12 14.81
CA ASN A 34 -0.73 -12.20 13.39
C ASN A 34 -2.09 -11.55 13.11
N ILE A 35 -2.19 -10.91 11.95
CA ILE A 35 -3.44 -10.34 11.44
C ILE A 35 -4.26 -11.49 10.82
N LYS A 36 -5.42 -11.82 11.40
CA LYS A 36 -6.23 -13.00 11.04
C LYS A 36 -6.58 -13.07 9.55
N ILE A 37 -6.92 -11.93 8.94
CA ILE A 37 -7.26 -11.89 7.51
C ILE A 37 -6.06 -12.25 6.63
N PHE A 38 -4.85 -11.84 7.01
CA PHE A 38 -3.62 -12.18 6.28
C PHE A 38 -3.28 -13.67 6.43
N GLN A 39 -3.49 -14.22 7.62
CA GLN A 39 -3.33 -15.65 7.85
C GLN A 39 -4.29 -16.48 7.00
N ARG A 40 -5.60 -16.16 7.05
CA ARG A 40 -6.62 -16.83 6.21
C ARG A 40 -6.27 -16.78 4.72
N PHE A 41 -5.80 -15.62 4.25
CA PHE A 41 -5.39 -15.45 2.86
C PHE A 41 -4.16 -16.30 2.51
N SER A 42 -3.16 -16.32 3.39
CA SER A 42 -1.95 -17.13 3.20
C SER A 42 -2.24 -18.63 3.16
N GLU A 43 -3.17 -19.11 3.99
CA GLU A 43 -3.61 -20.51 4.02
C GLU A 43 -4.36 -20.90 2.73
N LYS A 44 -5.18 -19.99 2.21
CA LYS A 44 -5.93 -20.15 0.96
C LYS A 44 -5.11 -19.97 -0.32
N TRP A 45 -3.85 -19.54 -0.23
CA TRP A 45 -3.06 -19.14 -1.39
C TRP A 45 -2.95 -20.22 -2.48
N ASN A 46 -2.82 -21.49 -2.09
CA ASN A 46 -2.69 -22.59 -3.06
C ASN A 46 -4.00 -22.86 -3.85
N GLU A 47 -5.14 -22.33 -3.39
CA GLU A 47 -6.44 -22.43 -4.07
C GLU A 47 -6.71 -21.25 -5.01
N ILE A 48 -5.88 -20.20 -4.98
CA ILE A 48 -6.06 -18.97 -5.76
C ILE A 48 -5.42 -19.12 -7.14
N ASP A 49 -6.21 -18.85 -8.17
CA ASP A 49 -5.74 -18.68 -9.54
C ASP A 49 -5.08 -17.30 -9.67
N VAL A 50 -3.75 -17.26 -9.64
CA VAL A 50 -2.95 -16.02 -9.62
C VAL A 50 -3.06 -15.19 -10.90
N GLU A 51 -3.53 -15.81 -12.00
CA GLU A 51 -3.75 -15.14 -13.28
C GLU A 51 -5.12 -14.44 -13.33
N LYS A 52 -6.05 -14.78 -12.42
CA LYS A 52 -7.41 -14.23 -12.35
C LYS A 52 -7.58 -13.22 -11.23
N TYR A 53 -6.95 -12.06 -11.38
CA TYR A 53 -7.17 -10.93 -10.47
C TYR A 53 -8.13 -9.90 -11.08
N GLU A 54 -8.69 -9.06 -10.22
CA GLU A 54 -9.48 -7.91 -10.63
C GLU A 54 -8.73 -6.62 -10.29
N SER A 55 -8.72 -5.65 -11.20
CA SER A 55 -8.13 -4.33 -10.92
C SER A 55 -8.84 -3.64 -9.75
N GLY A 56 -8.15 -2.70 -9.12
CA GLY A 56 -8.69 -1.87 -8.04
C GLY A 56 -9.60 -0.75 -8.53
N ILE A 57 -9.59 -0.47 -9.84
CA ILE A 57 -10.47 0.53 -10.45
C ILE A 57 -11.84 -0.11 -10.68
N ILE A 58 -12.76 0.17 -9.76
CA ILE A 58 -14.18 -0.12 -9.93
C ILE A 58 -14.77 1.00 -10.80
N GLU A 59 -15.41 0.63 -11.91
CA GLU A 59 -15.77 1.49 -13.04
C GLU A 59 -16.56 2.76 -12.67
N ASP A 60 -17.34 2.77 -11.57
CA ASP A 60 -18.19 3.92 -11.21
C ASP A 60 -17.68 4.80 -10.04
N THR A 61 -16.83 4.31 -9.13
CA THR A 61 -16.45 5.06 -7.90
C THR A 61 -14.96 5.37 -7.78
N VAL A 62 -14.09 4.49 -8.27
CA VAL A 62 -12.64 4.65 -8.16
C VAL A 62 -12.08 5.36 -9.39
N ALA A 63 -12.68 5.14 -10.57
CA ALA A 63 -12.30 5.82 -11.81
C ALA A 63 -12.44 7.34 -11.71
N SER A 64 -13.49 7.85 -11.06
CA SER A 64 -13.73 9.30 -10.90
C SER A 64 -12.77 9.98 -9.91
N LYS A 65 -12.38 9.29 -8.82
CA LYS A 65 -11.40 9.80 -7.84
C LYS A 65 -9.96 9.73 -8.33
N LEU A 66 -9.62 8.74 -9.16
CA LEU A 66 -8.25 8.53 -9.65
C LEU A 66 -7.98 9.15 -11.01
N ASN A 67 -8.96 9.38 -11.88
CA ASN A 67 -8.69 9.74 -13.29
C ASN A 67 -7.74 10.94 -13.51
N PRO A 68 -7.89 12.07 -12.78
CA PRO A 68 -7.01 13.23 -13.01
C PRO A 68 -5.55 12.96 -12.57
N GLN A 69 -5.34 12.05 -11.62
CA GLN A 69 -4.03 11.78 -11.02
C GLN A 69 -3.44 10.43 -11.45
N LYS A 70 -4.23 9.55 -12.07
CA LYS A 70 -3.81 8.19 -12.49
C LYS A 70 -2.58 8.26 -13.37
N TYR A 71 -2.58 9.13 -14.38
CA TYR A 71 -1.43 9.30 -15.28
C TYR A 71 -0.17 9.72 -14.52
N VAL A 72 -0.28 10.70 -13.61
CA VAL A 72 0.85 11.18 -12.81
C VAL A 72 1.39 10.08 -11.90
N LEU A 73 0.49 9.31 -11.29
CA LEU A 73 0.86 8.22 -10.38
C LEU A 73 1.47 7.04 -11.13
N VAL A 74 0.90 6.62 -12.26
CA VAL A 74 1.45 5.59 -13.14
C VAL A 74 2.85 5.98 -13.61
N LYS A 75 3.01 7.23 -14.07
CA LYS A 75 4.32 7.75 -14.47
C LYS A 75 5.31 7.69 -13.31
N PHE A 76 4.92 8.19 -12.13
CA PHE A 76 5.76 8.13 -10.93
C PHE A 76 6.18 6.70 -10.59
N ILE A 77 5.26 5.73 -10.60
CA ILE A 77 5.56 4.33 -10.27
C ILE A 77 6.50 3.71 -11.31
N ASN A 78 6.28 3.96 -12.60
CA ASN A 78 7.16 3.47 -13.66
C ASN A 78 8.56 4.10 -13.55
N ASP A 79 8.65 5.41 -13.27
CA ASP A 79 9.93 6.09 -13.03
C ASP A 79 10.66 5.46 -11.82
N GLN A 80 9.93 5.16 -10.72
CA GLN A 80 10.49 4.47 -9.57
C GLN A 80 10.95 3.04 -9.89
N LEU A 81 10.20 2.28 -10.69
CA LEU A 81 10.56 0.93 -11.10
C LEU A 81 11.78 0.89 -12.03
N ALA A 82 12.03 1.96 -12.80
CA ALA A 82 13.25 2.12 -13.59
C ALA A 82 14.48 2.39 -12.72
N THR A 83 14.30 2.91 -11.49
CA THR A 83 15.37 3.07 -10.51
C THR A 83 15.61 1.80 -9.69
N PHE A 84 16.83 1.66 -9.16
CA PHE A 84 17.16 0.55 -8.26
C PHE A 84 16.32 0.60 -6.98
N GLN A 85 15.64 -0.50 -6.65
CA GLN A 85 14.94 -0.66 -5.39
C GLN A 85 15.80 -1.48 -4.41
N PRO A 86 16.04 -0.99 -3.18
CA PRO A 86 16.94 -1.64 -2.24
C PRO A 86 16.39 -2.95 -1.67
N ARG A 87 15.11 -3.23 -1.84
CA ARG A 87 14.44 -4.43 -1.33
C ARG A 87 13.41 -4.95 -2.33
N ASP A 88 13.23 -6.27 -2.37
CA ASP A 88 12.27 -6.91 -3.27
C ASP A 88 10.81 -6.58 -2.92
N ASP A 89 10.50 -6.39 -1.63
CA ASP A 89 9.16 -6.02 -1.17
C ASP A 89 8.74 -4.60 -1.61
N TYR A 90 9.71 -3.71 -1.79
CA TYR A 90 9.49 -2.36 -2.35
C TYR A 90 9.14 -2.47 -3.83
N LYS A 91 9.96 -3.21 -4.59
CA LYS A 91 9.67 -3.47 -6.00
C LYS A 91 8.28 -4.12 -6.18
N GLU A 92 7.94 -5.08 -5.32
CA GLU A 92 6.64 -5.75 -5.35
C GLU A 92 5.47 -4.80 -5.07
N LEU A 93 5.61 -3.89 -4.09
CA LEU A 93 4.58 -2.89 -3.80
C LEU A 93 4.31 -2.01 -5.02
N LEU A 94 5.35 -1.54 -5.72
CA LEU A 94 5.20 -0.76 -6.95
C LEU A 94 4.50 -1.56 -8.06
N GLN A 95 4.88 -2.81 -8.27
CA GLN A 95 4.25 -3.70 -9.26
C GLN A 95 2.77 -3.93 -8.96
N LEU A 96 2.43 -4.25 -7.71
CA LEU A 96 1.04 -4.42 -7.27
C LEU A 96 0.22 -3.14 -7.43
N SER A 97 0.85 -1.98 -7.29
CA SER A 97 0.18 -0.69 -7.45
C SER A 97 -0.20 -0.42 -8.89
N LEU A 98 0.64 -0.79 -9.87
CA LEU A 98 0.27 -0.72 -11.29
C LEU A 98 -0.85 -1.71 -11.64
N ILE A 99 -0.80 -2.94 -11.09
CA ILE A 99 -1.88 -3.93 -11.25
C ILE A 99 -3.20 -3.37 -10.68
N PHE A 100 -3.15 -2.77 -9.48
CA PHE A 100 -4.31 -2.15 -8.85
C PHE A 100 -4.89 -1.01 -9.71
N LEU A 101 -4.03 -0.19 -10.31
CA LEU A 101 -4.42 0.87 -11.24
C LEU A 101 -4.88 0.35 -12.62
N GLY A 102 -4.86 -0.97 -12.85
CA GLY A 102 -5.22 -1.56 -14.15
C GLY A 102 -4.36 -1.01 -15.28
N ASP A 103 -3.08 -0.72 -15.01
CA ASP A 103 -2.16 -0.20 -16.01
C ASP A 103 -1.63 -1.33 -16.90
N GLU A 104 -1.48 -1.05 -18.19
CA GLU A 104 -1.06 -2.07 -19.15
C GLU A 104 0.41 -2.49 -18.99
N THR A 105 1.27 -1.64 -18.43
CA THR A 105 2.68 -2.01 -18.18
C THR A 105 2.79 -3.11 -17.13
N ALA A 106 1.72 -3.38 -16.38
CA ALA A 106 1.69 -4.42 -15.38
C ALA A 106 1.40 -5.83 -15.91
N LYS A 107 1.04 -5.99 -17.19
CA LYS A 107 0.64 -7.29 -17.77
C LYS A 107 1.70 -8.38 -17.61
N ASP A 108 2.97 -8.02 -17.59
CA ASP A 108 4.08 -8.97 -17.45
C ASP A 108 4.44 -9.29 -15.98
N PHE A 109 3.82 -8.61 -15.01
CA PHE A 109 4.15 -8.79 -13.60
C PHE A 109 3.40 -9.97 -12.99
N LYS A 110 4.18 -10.95 -12.50
CA LYS A 110 3.66 -12.08 -11.74
C LYS A 110 3.49 -11.73 -10.27
N ILE A 111 2.27 -11.89 -9.76
CA ILE A 111 1.99 -11.70 -8.33
C ILE A 111 2.66 -12.84 -7.54
N ARG A 112 3.61 -12.48 -6.67
CA ARG A 112 4.36 -13.45 -5.86
C ARG A 112 3.50 -14.05 -4.76
N ARG A 113 3.90 -15.22 -4.24
CA ARG A 113 3.32 -15.80 -3.01
C ARG A 113 3.42 -14.80 -1.85
N PRO A 114 2.39 -14.69 -0.98
CA PRO A 114 2.45 -13.88 0.22
C PRO A 114 3.64 -14.29 1.11
N GLY A 115 4.36 -13.29 1.62
CA GLY A 115 5.57 -13.47 2.41
C GLY A 115 5.30 -13.65 3.90
N ALA A 116 6.23 -13.19 4.75
CA ALA A 116 6.11 -13.38 6.19
C ALA A 116 5.06 -12.44 6.83
N LEU A 117 4.21 -13.01 7.69
CA LEU A 117 2.97 -12.42 8.23
C LEU A 117 3.11 -11.62 9.55
N HIS A 118 4.33 -11.46 10.06
CA HIS A 118 4.55 -10.89 11.40
C HIS A 118 4.08 -9.43 11.49
N ARG A 119 3.31 -9.11 12.54
CA ARG A 119 2.68 -7.78 12.75
C ARG A 119 3.63 -6.58 12.63
N ALA A 120 4.87 -6.71 13.10
CA ALA A 120 5.85 -5.63 13.05
C ALA A 120 6.32 -5.27 11.62
N ARG A 121 5.99 -6.10 10.61
CA ARG A 121 6.29 -5.80 9.21
C ARG A 121 5.21 -4.90 8.61
N TRP A 122 5.40 -3.59 8.70
CA TRP A 122 4.48 -2.61 8.11
C TRP A 122 4.27 -2.84 6.61
N MET A 123 5.32 -3.21 5.87
CA MET A 123 5.25 -3.47 4.42
C MET A 123 4.32 -4.65 4.10
N ALA A 124 4.24 -5.65 4.99
CA ALA A 124 3.30 -6.74 4.83
C ALA A 124 1.85 -6.23 4.82
N LYS A 125 1.51 -5.20 5.60
CA LYS A 125 0.16 -4.63 5.59
C LYS A 125 -0.23 -4.08 4.22
N LEU A 126 0.70 -3.41 3.54
CA LEU A 126 0.51 -2.87 2.20
C LEU A 126 0.32 -3.99 1.17
N ILE A 127 1.28 -4.92 1.12
CA ILE A 127 1.31 -6.00 0.13
C ILE A 127 0.12 -6.95 0.30
N TYR A 128 -0.18 -7.36 1.54
CA TYR A 128 -1.32 -8.25 1.79
C TYR A 128 -2.64 -7.55 1.45
N SER A 129 -2.83 -6.29 1.83
CA SER A 129 -4.09 -5.59 1.58
C SER A 129 -4.35 -5.43 0.09
N LEU A 130 -3.32 -5.12 -0.71
CA LEU A 130 -3.42 -5.07 -2.16
C LEU A 130 -3.76 -6.45 -2.74
N LYS A 131 -3.01 -7.49 -2.39
CA LYS A 131 -3.24 -8.86 -2.90
C LYS A 131 -4.63 -9.37 -2.58
N ILE A 132 -5.08 -9.23 -1.33
CA ILE A 132 -6.40 -9.71 -0.91
C ILE A 132 -7.49 -9.01 -1.73
N PHE A 133 -7.34 -7.71 -1.96
CA PHE A 133 -8.31 -6.95 -2.75
C PHE A 133 -8.30 -7.29 -4.24
N LEU A 134 -7.12 -7.58 -4.81
CA LEU A 134 -6.98 -8.03 -6.19
C LEU A 134 -7.64 -9.41 -6.41
N PHE A 135 -7.62 -10.29 -5.42
CA PHE A 135 -8.25 -11.62 -5.48
C PHE A 135 -9.59 -11.70 -4.75
N ARG A 136 -10.30 -10.58 -4.59
CA ARG A 136 -11.56 -10.47 -3.83
C ARG A 136 -12.68 -11.40 -4.32
N SER A 137 -12.74 -11.74 -5.61
CA SER A 137 -13.68 -12.74 -6.14
C SER A 137 -13.35 -14.17 -5.74
N GLN A 138 -12.08 -14.47 -5.47
CA GLN A 138 -11.59 -15.81 -5.11
C GLN A 138 -11.43 -16.00 -3.60
N PHE A 139 -11.48 -14.93 -2.81
CA PHE A 139 -11.30 -14.96 -1.37
C PHE A 139 -12.54 -14.44 -0.64
N LYS A 140 -13.13 -15.27 0.22
CA LYS A 140 -14.34 -14.90 0.96
C LYS A 140 -14.08 -13.75 1.94
N LEU A 141 -14.56 -12.56 1.60
CA LEU A 141 -14.52 -11.36 2.42
C LEU A 141 -15.90 -11.04 2.99
N THR A 142 -15.94 -10.53 4.21
CA THR A 142 -17.12 -9.82 4.72
C THR A 142 -17.23 -8.45 4.05
N ALA A 143 -18.45 -7.87 4.02
CA ALA A 143 -18.64 -6.52 3.48
C ALA A 143 -17.76 -5.47 4.19
N ARG A 144 -17.55 -5.64 5.51
CA ARG A 144 -16.66 -4.78 6.30
C ARG A 144 -15.20 -4.93 5.89
N GLU A 145 -14.71 -6.17 5.74
CA GLU A 145 -13.32 -6.41 5.31
C GLU A 145 -13.07 -5.85 3.90
N LEU A 146 -14.01 -6.06 2.98
CA LEU A 146 -13.91 -5.55 1.61
C LEU A 146 -13.83 -4.02 1.59
N SER A 147 -14.76 -3.34 2.25
CA SER A 147 -14.80 -1.87 2.30
C SER A 147 -13.56 -1.28 3.00
N ALA A 148 -13.09 -1.90 4.08
CA ALA A 148 -11.89 -1.45 4.78
C ALA A 148 -10.62 -1.63 3.94
N LEU A 149 -10.50 -2.76 3.22
CA LEU A 149 -9.39 -2.99 2.28
C LEU A 149 -9.42 -2.04 1.09
N GLU A 150 -10.60 -1.75 0.56
CA GLU A 150 -10.78 -0.75 -0.51
C GLU A 150 -10.26 0.61 -0.05
N ALA A 151 -10.77 1.13 1.08
CA ALA A 151 -10.39 2.42 1.62
C ALA A 151 -8.88 2.49 1.94
N PHE A 152 -8.32 1.41 2.48
CA PHE A 152 -6.90 1.32 2.78
C PHE A 152 -6.05 1.33 1.51
N ASN A 153 -6.39 0.53 0.52
CA ASN A 153 -5.64 0.47 -0.74
C ASN A 153 -5.74 1.79 -1.52
N VAL A 154 -6.90 2.46 -1.53
CA VAL A 154 -7.04 3.80 -2.12
C VAL A 154 -6.09 4.79 -1.44
N PHE A 155 -6.03 4.81 -0.10
CA PHE A 155 -5.09 5.67 0.63
C PHE A 155 -3.63 5.36 0.27
N VAL A 156 -3.29 4.07 0.18
CA VAL A 156 -1.93 3.63 -0.16
C VAL A 156 -1.50 4.16 -1.53
N ILE A 157 -2.40 3.98 -2.51
CA ILE A 157 -2.15 4.33 -3.90
C ILE A 157 -2.13 5.84 -4.10
N GLN A 158 -3.09 6.57 -3.53
CA GLN A 158 -3.24 8.02 -3.73
C GLN A 158 -2.23 8.85 -2.94
N VAL A 159 -1.93 8.47 -1.70
CA VAL A 159 -1.13 9.29 -0.79
C VAL A 159 0.20 8.62 -0.50
N TYR A 160 0.17 7.41 0.05
CA TYR A 160 1.33 6.83 0.74
C TYR A 160 2.55 6.58 -0.16
N ILE A 161 2.33 5.97 -1.35
CA ILE A 161 3.42 5.50 -2.22
C ILE A 161 4.39 6.63 -2.57
N LYS A 162 3.88 7.79 -2.98
CA LYS A 162 4.70 8.93 -3.38
C LYS A 162 5.69 9.33 -2.29
N TYR A 163 5.22 9.44 -1.05
CA TYR A 163 6.05 9.86 0.08
C TYR A 163 7.01 8.77 0.54
N TRP A 164 6.59 7.51 0.48
CA TRP A 164 7.46 6.38 0.81
C TRP A 164 8.71 6.36 -0.08
N TYR A 165 8.51 6.38 -1.39
CA TYR A 165 9.61 6.26 -2.37
C TYR A 165 10.45 7.52 -2.52
N THR A 166 10.04 8.64 -1.93
CA THR A 166 10.82 9.89 -1.92
C THR A 166 11.37 10.26 -0.54
N ALA A 167 11.13 9.45 0.49
CA ALA A 167 11.56 9.72 1.87
C ALA A 167 13.09 9.67 2.07
N SER A 168 13.85 9.10 1.14
CA SER A 168 15.32 9.15 1.11
C SER A 168 15.87 10.47 0.54
N SER A 169 15.09 11.21 -0.26
CA SER A 169 15.55 12.45 -0.89
C SER A 169 15.57 13.59 0.12
N GLY A 170 16.77 14.00 0.54
CA GLY A 170 16.96 15.11 1.49
C GLY A 170 16.56 16.46 0.90
N GLU A 171 16.86 16.67 -0.39
CA GLU A 171 16.52 17.91 -1.12
C GLU A 171 15.01 18.16 -1.16
N LEU A 172 14.22 17.10 -1.40
CA LEU A 172 12.77 17.20 -1.47
C LEU A 172 12.09 17.15 -0.09
N ALA A 173 12.83 17.03 1.00
CA ALA A 173 12.24 16.77 2.32
C ALA A 173 11.22 17.81 2.77
N PRO A 174 11.55 19.13 2.78
CA PRO A 174 10.59 20.12 3.27
C PRO A 174 9.33 20.19 2.40
N TYR A 175 9.50 20.03 1.09
CA TYR A 175 8.39 20.05 0.13
C TYR A 175 7.48 18.83 0.28
N ASN A 176 8.07 17.64 0.40
CA ASN A 176 7.32 16.39 0.57
C ASN A 176 6.59 16.36 1.90
N ASP A 177 7.21 16.81 2.99
CA ASP A 177 6.58 16.83 4.31
C ASP A 177 5.37 17.78 4.32
N LEU A 178 5.50 18.98 3.72
CA LEU A 178 4.38 19.92 3.59
C LEU A 178 3.24 19.36 2.73
N ASN A 179 3.57 18.72 1.60
CA ASN A 179 2.55 18.17 0.72
C ASN A 179 1.85 16.95 1.32
N LEU A 180 2.58 16.10 2.06
CA LEU A 180 1.98 15.00 2.79
C LEU A 180 0.93 15.52 3.78
N LEU A 181 1.25 16.57 4.54
CA LEU A 181 0.28 17.17 5.47
C LEU A 181 -0.95 17.73 4.74
N LYS A 182 -0.76 18.40 3.60
CA LYS A 182 -1.88 18.90 2.77
C LYS A 182 -2.74 17.76 2.23
N GLU A 183 -2.12 16.71 1.71
CA GLU A 183 -2.85 15.55 1.17
C GLU A 183 -3.60 14.81 2.28
N LEU A 184 -3.01 14.66 3.48
CA LEU A 184 -3.69 14.09 4.64
C LEU A 184 -4.89 14.93 5.11
N ASP A 185 -4.77 16.26 5.07
CA ASP A 185 -5.88 17.16 5.43
C ASP A 185 -7.01 17.10 4.40
N ASN A 186 -6.66 17.04 3.10
CA ASN A 186 -7.62 16.95 2.01
C ASN A 186 -8.29 15.55 1.88
N TYR A 187 -7.68 14.49 2.43
CA TYR A 187 -8.20 13.13 2.37
C TYR A 187 -9.32 12.86 3.41
N LYS A 188 -9.61 13.83 4.29
CA LYS A 188 -10.66 13.71 5.32
C LYS A 188 -12.06 13.49 4.75
#